data_AF-A0A532D2N4-F1
#
_entry.id   AF-A0A532D2N4-F1
#
_cell.length_a   1.000
_cell.length_b   1.000
_cell.length_c   1.000
_cell.angle_alpha   90.00
_cell.angle_beta   90.00
_cell.angle_gamma   90.00
#
_symmetry.space_group_name_H-M   'P 1'
#
loop_
_entity.id
_entity.type
_entity.pdbx_description
1 polymer ?
#
loop_
_entity_poly.entity_id
_entity_poly.type
_entity_poly.pdbx_seq_one_letter_code
_entity_poly.pdbx_strand_id
1 'polypeptide(L)'
;MTLLESLQRARQLTTPAEVWCITRFDRSDATLEIYWSEKDTHNPAAVISSTPSGGEGLRPYGGSAAHAECVMARAFPRAVTTYGRTPARVEIFLSRSPCAVSAAFTFGGITFPTGCAAKLATLIAHNPNVGFWDIRYDTIYWGNPVHQPNPESDILAGSASGLESLAALHNVSIHQFNALDVVP
;
A
#
# COMPACT_ATOMS: atom_id res chain seq x y z
N MET A 1 -14.09 14.39 -2.92
CA MET A 1 -13.47 13.84 -1.69
C MET A 1 -12.00 14.14 -1.78
N THR A 2 -11.45 14.79 -0.75
CA THR A 2 -10.05 15.22 -0.72
C THR A 2 -9.13 14.12 -0.19
N LEU A 3 -7.81 14.29 -0.36
CA LEU A 3 -6.84 13.40 0.29
C LEU A 3 -7.01 13.39 1.81
N LEU A 4 -7.21 14.56 2.43
CA LEU A 4 -7.36 14.68 3.87
C LEU A 4 -8.60 13.93 4.37
N GLU A 5 -9.75 14.11 3.70
CA GLU A 5 -10.98 13.38 4.01
C GLU A 5 -10.78 11.87 3.85
N SER A 6 -10.08 11.46 2.80
CA SER A 6 -9.77 10.05 2.52
C SER A 6 -8.92 9.42 3.62
N LEU A 7 -7.86 10.11 4.05
CA LEU A 7 -6.96 9.66 5.12
C LEU A 7 -7.68 9.61 6.48
N GLN A 8 -8.44 10.65 6.83
CA GLN A 8 -9.20 10.69 8.07
C GLN A 8 -10.22 9.55 8.13
N ARG A 9 -10.98 9.37 7.03
CA ARG A 9 -11.97 8.31 6.94
C ARG A 9 -11.33 6.92 6.93
N ALA A 10 -10.19 6.75 6.25
CA ALA A 10 -9.47 5.48 6.27
C ALA A 10 -9.05 5.15 7.71
N ARG A 11 -8.38 6.07 8.41
CA ARG A 11 -7.96 5.88 9.81
C ARG A 11 -9.13 5.57 10.75
N GLN A 12 -10.28 6.22 10.57
CA GLN A 12 -11.49 5.98 11.38
C GLN A 12 -12.12 4.60 11.12
N LEU A 13 -12.09 4.12 9.89
CA LEU A 13 -12.73 2.86 9.49
C LEU A 13 -11.82 1.64 9.67
N THR A 14 -10.53 1.84 9.94
CA THR A 14 -9.54 0.75 10.03
C THR A 14 -9.61 0.06 11.38
N THR A 15 -9.94 -1.22 11.37
CA THR A 15 -9.78 -2.08 12.55
C THR A 15 -8.32 -2.53 12.73
N PRO A 16 -7.91 -3.04 13.90
CA PRO A 16 -6.55 -3.55 14.10
C PRO A 16 -6.13 -4.67 13.13
N ALA A 17 -7.11 -5.38 12.53
CA ALA A 17 -6.91 -6.45 11.57
C ALA A 17 -6.84 -5.97 10.10
N GLU A 18 -7.15 -4.70 9.84
CA GLU A 18 -7.14 -4.12 8.51
C GLU A 18 -5.90 -3.25 8.27
N VAL A 19 -5.54 -3.15 7.00
CA VAL A 19 -4.57 -2.19 6.49
C VAL A 19 -5.11 -1.56 5.21
N TRP A 20 -4.71 -0.33 4.94
CA TRP A 20 -5.08 0.41 3.75
C TRP A 20 -3.87 0.97 3.02
N CYS A 21 -4.07 1.18 1.73
CA CYS A 21 -3.18 1.87 0.83
C CYS A 21 -4.03 2.89 0.06
N ILE A 22 -3.63 4.15 0.03
CA ILE A 22 -4.25 5.20 -0.78
C ILE A 22 -3.23 5.65 -1.81
N THR A 23 -3.64 5.79 -3.06
CA THR A 23 -2.79 6.37 -4.10
C THR A 23 -3.37 7.65 -4.66
N ARG A 24 -2.49 8.56 -5.06
CA ARG A 24 -2.86 9.80 -5.74
C ARG A 24 -1.84 10.13 -6.83
N PHE A 25 -2.30 10.51 -8.00
CA PHE A 25 -1.46 10.92 -9.12
C PHE A 25 -1.36 12.44 -9.19
N ASP A 26 -0.14 12.95 -9.39
CA ASP A 26 0.16 14.36 -9.63
C ASP A 26 -0.50 15.34 -8.64
N ARG A 27 -0.63 14.93 -7.37
CA ARG A 27 -1.32 15.69 -6.30
C ARG A 27 -2.79 16.02 -6.61
N SER A 28 -3.43 15.27 -7.50
CA SER A 28 -4.81 15.49 -7.93
C SER A 28 -5.77 14.58 -7.18
N ASP A 29 -6.65 15.17 -6.36
CA ASP A 29 -7.68 14.42 -5.63
C ASP A 29 -8.69 13.70 -6.54
N ALA A 30 -8.77 14.07 -7.82
CA ALA A 30 -9.58 13.37 -8.82
C ALA A 30 -9.02 11.97 -9.20
N THR A 31 -7.79 11.68 -8.78
CA THR A 31 -7.09 10.41 -9.08
C THR A 31 -6.92 9.51 -7.85
N LEU A 32 -7.63 9.85 -6.76
CA LEU A 32 -7.56 9.10 -5.53
C LEU A 32 -8.14 7.70 -5.72
N GLU A 33 -7.33 6.69 -5.41
CA GLU A 33 -7.80 5.33 -5.21
C GLU A 33 -7.47 4.84 -3.80
N ILE A 34 -8.34 4.00 -3.24
CA ILE A 34 -8.15 3.41 -1.93
C ILE A 34 -8.27 1.90 -2.05
N TYR A 35 -7.29 1.21 -1.48
CA TYR A 35 -7.20 -0.23 -1.43
C TYR A 35 -7.16 -0.70 0.02
N TRP A 36 -7.83 -1.81 0.28
CA TRP A 36 -7.95 -2.40 1.60
C TRP A 36 -7.52 -3.85 1.59
N SER A 37 -7.02 -4.30 2.72
CA SER A 37 -6.93 -5.72 3.03
C SER A 37 -7.15 -5.95 4.51
N GLU A 38 -7.77 -7.06 4.85
CA GLU A 38 -8.09 -7.52 6.20
C GLU A 38 -7.40 -8.86 6.47
N LYS A 39 -7.32 -9.28 7.71
CA LYS A 39 -6.93 -10.66 8.02
C LYS A 39 -8.07 -11.62 7.74
N ASP A 40 -7.73 -12.82 7.25
CA ASP A 40 -8.73 -13.88 7.11
C ASP A 40 -9.19 -14.32 8.49
N THR A 41 -10.50 -14.28 8.70
CA THR A 41 -11.14 -14.73 9.95
C THR A 41 -11.04 -16.24 10.14
N HIS A 42 -10.85 -17.02 9.07
CA HIS A 42 -10.68 -18.48 9.08
C HIS A 42 -9.21 -18.91 9.11
N ASN A 43 -8.30 -18.03 8.69
CA ASN A 43 -6.85 -18.23 8.78
C ASN A 43 -6.16 -16.93 9.22
N PRO A 44 -5.97 -16.70 10.53
CA PRO A 44 -5.38 -15.46 11.05
C PRO A 44 -3.94 -15.19 10.57
N ALA A 45 -3.26 -16.14 9.93
CA ALA A 45 -1.97 -15.93 9.28
C ALA A 45 -2.10 -15.37 7.85
N ALA A 46 -3.26 -15.55 7.19
CA ALA A 46 -3.55 -15.00 5.87
C ALA A 46 -4.15 -13.59 5.97
N VAL A 47 -3.83 -12.76 4.98
CA VAL A 47 -4.43 -11.43 4.79
C VAL A 47 -5.26 -11.49 3.52
N ILE A 48 -6.58 -11.37 3.62
CA ILE A 48 -7.53 -11.41 2.50
C ILE A 48 -8.07 -10.02 2.17
N SER A 49 -8.66 -9.84 0.99
CA SER A 49 -9.55 -8.73 0.70
C SER A 49 -10.93 -9.34 0.45
N SER A 50 -11.69 -9.65 1.51
CA SER A 50 -13.05 -10.18 1.35
C SER A 50 -14.10 -9.14 1.70
N THR A 51 -14.69 -8.53 0.69
CA THR A 51 -16.14 -8.31 0.80
C THR A 51 -16.79 -8.47 -0.57
N PRO A 52 -17.76 -9.38 -0.70
CA PRO A 52 -18.55 -9.53 -1.91
C PRO A 52 -19.56 -8.38 -2.00
N SER A 53 -19.89 -7.99 -3.22
CA SER A 53 -20.99 -7.09 -3.63
C SER A 53 -20.82 -5.57 -3.44
N GLY A 54 -21.22 -4.85 -4.49
CA GLY A 54 -20.99 -3.43 -4.73
C GLY A 54 -21.51 -2.49 -3.64
N GLY A 55 -20.69 -1.49 -3.33
CA GLY A 55 -21.10 -0.30 -2.62
C GLY A 55 -20.27 0.87 -3.15
N GLU A 56 -20.93 1.94 -3.56
CA GLU A 56 -20.26 3.22 -3.79
C GLU A 56 -19.61 3.66 -2.48
N GLY A 57 -18.29 3.84 -2.50
CA GLY A 57 -17.52 4.19 -1.31
C GLY A 57 -16.10 3.68 -1.38
N LEU A 58 -15.24 4.22 -0.52
CA LEU A 58 -13.79 4.05 -0.41
C LEU A 58 -13.24 2.61 -0.31
N ARG A 59 -14.03 1.57 -0.57
CA ARG A 59 -13.65 0.15 -0.46
C ARG A 59 -13.82 -0.64 -1.78
N PRO A 60 -13.24 -0.24 -2.92
CA PRO A 60 -13.24 -1.09 -4.11
C PRO A 60 -12.27 -2.28 -3.92
N TYR A 61 -12.81 -3.50 -3.82
CA TYR A 61 -12.12 -4.76 -3.44
C TYR A 61 -11.33 -5.45 -4.56
N GLY A 62 -10.41 -6.36 -4.18
CA GLY A 62 -9.69 -7.23 -5.10
C GLY A 62 -9.11 -8.52 -4.46
N GLY A 63 -9.93 -9.56 -4.35
CA GLY A 63 -9.52 -10.98 -4.31
C GLY A 63 -8.92 -11.54 -3.01
N SER A 64 -8.92 -12.88 -2.89
CA SER A 64 -8.36 -13.62 -1.76
C SER A 64 -6.83 -13.44 -1.65
N ALA A 65 -6.34 -13.41 -0.40
CA ALA A 65 -4.92 -13.49 -0.04
C ALA A 65 -3.99 -12.36 -0.58
N ALA A 66 -4.25 -11.09 -0.28
CA ALA A 66 -3.37 -9.99 -0.70
C ALA A 66 -3.38 -8.80 0.26
N HIS A 67 -2.19 -8.31 0.63
CA HIS A 67 -2.01 -7.04 1.35
C HIS A 67 -2.47 -5.86 0.47
N ALA A 68 -2.84 -4.73 1.07
CA ALA A 68 -3.33 -3.55 0.35
C ALA A 68 -2.36 -3.07 -0.75
N GLU A 69 -1.04 -3.16 -0.54
CA GLU A 69 -0.01 -2.82 -1.54
C GLU A 69 -0.03 -3.80 -2.73
N CYS A 70 -0.36 -5.07 -2.50
CA CYS A 70 -0.51 -6.07 -3.56
C CYS A 70 -1.75 -5.79 -4.40
N VAL A 71 -2.86 -5.40 -3.77
CA VAL A 71 -4.09 -4.99 -4.47
C VAL A 71 -3.80 -3.75 -5.33
N MET A 72 -3.15 -2.76 -4.75
CA MET A 72 -2.71 -1.55 -5.44
C MET A 72 -1.82 -1.87 -6.65
N ALA A 73 -0.79 -2.70 -6.48
CA ALA A 73 0.13 -3.04 -7.57
C ALA A 73 -0.58 -3.71 -8.76
N ARG A 74 -1.62 -4.52 -8.51
CA ARG A 74 -2.44 -5.13 -9.57
C ARG A 74 -3.41 -4.13 -10.21
N ALA A 75 -3.91 -3.16 -9.44
CA ALA A 75 -4.80 -2.12 -9.93
C ALA A 75 -4.07 -1.00 -10.69
N PHE A 76 -2.76 -0.83 -10.45
CA PHE A 76 -1.98 0.29 -11.00
C PHE A 76 -2.08 0.45 -12.53
N PRO A 77 -1.96 -0.62 -13.35
CA PRO A 77 -2.12 -0.47 -14.81
C PRO A 77 -3.51 0.05 -15.23
N ARG A 78 -4.56 -0.38 -14.51
CA ARG A 78 -5.93 0.12 -14.72
C ARG A 78 -6.00 1.60 -14.34
N ALA A 79 -5.49 1.99 -13.19
CA ALA A 79 -5.50 3.39 -12.73
C ALA A 79 -4.81 4.33 -13.73
N VAL A 80 -3.64 3.95 -14.24
CA VAL A 80 -2.92 4.70 -15.29
C VAL A 80 -3.78 4.88 -16.55
N THR A 81 -4.50 3.83 -16.95
CA THR A 81 -5.40 3.88 -18.12
C THR A 81 -6.62 4.77 -17.84
N THR A 82 -7.26 4.62 -16.68
CA THR A 82 -8.45 5.37 -16.27
C THR A 82 -8.21 6.87 -16.21
N TYR A 83 -7.05 7.30 -15.71
CA TYR A 83 -6.72 8.73 -15.58
C TYR A 83 -6.02 9.31 -16.82
N GLY A 84 -5.88 8.53 -17.89
CA GLY A 84 -5.56 9.00 -19.24
C GLY A 84 -4.13 9.50 -19.45
N ARG A 85 -3.22 9.31 -18.48
CA ARG A 85 -1.79 9.64 -18.61
C ARG A 85 -0.92 8.86 -17.63
N THR A 86 0.33 8.64 -18.01
CA THR A 86 1.36 8.26 -17.02
C THR A 86 1.61 9.46 -16.10
N PRO A 87 1.50 9.30 -14.78
CA PRO A 87 1.69 10.40 -13.85
C PRO A 87 3.17 10.79 -13.74
N ALA A 88 3.45 12.09 -13.59
CA ALA A 88 4.77 12.58 -13.25
C ALA A 88 5.14 12.24 -11.80
N ARG A 89 4.14 12.19 -10.91
CA ARG A 89 4.29 11.79 -9.51
C ARG A 89 3.19 10.82 -9.08
N VAL A 90 3.59 9.75 -8.40
CA VAL A 90 2.68 8.87 -7.66
C VAL A 90 2.91 9.07 -6.17
N GLU A 91 1.86 9.42 -5.44
CA GLU A 91 1.85 9.43 -3.97
C GLU A 91 1.17 8.14 -3.48
N ILE A 92 1.79 7.45 -2.54
CA ILE A 92 1.29 6.23 -1.90
C ILE A 92 1.26 6.47 -0.40
N PHE A 93 0.09 6.34 0.21
CA PHE A 93 -0.10 6.48 1.66
C PHE A 93 -0.50 5.13 2.23
N LEU A 94 0.22 4.69 3.25
CA LEU A 94 0.05 3.38 3.86
C LEU A 94 -0.32 3.52 5.33
N SER A 95 -1.23 2.67 5.82
CA SER A 95 -1.54 2.61 7.25
C SER A 95 -0.36 2.09 8.09
N ARG A 96 0.52 1.31 7.46
CA ARG A 96 1.71 0.71 8.06
C ARG A 96 2.82 0.64 7.02
N SER A 97 4.08 0.64 7.47
CA SER A 97 5.21 0.46 6.56
C SER A 97 5.12 -0.89 5.83
N PRO A 98 5.69 -1.02 4.62
CA PRO A 98 5.66 -2.26 3.89
C PRO A 98 6.27 -3.43 4.70
N CYS A 99 5.60 -4.59 4.68
CA CYS A 99 6.09 -5.77 5.39
C CYS A 99 7.19 -6.51 4.60
N ALA A 100 7.94 -7.38 5.28
CA ALA A 100 8.92 -8.28 4.64
C ALA A 100 8.34 -9.66 4.23
N VAL A 101 7.14 -10.01 4.69
CA VAL A 101 6.64 -11.40 4.69
C VAL A 101 5.52 -11.70 3.69
N SER A 102 4.95 -10.69 3.03
CA SER A 102 3.86 -10.86 2.06
C SER A 102 4.30 -11.80 0.93
N ALA A 103 3.56 -12.87 0.67
CA ALA A 103 3.91 -13.87 -0.34
C ALA A 103 4.12 -13.27 -1.74
N ALA A 104 5.03 -13.86 -2.52
CA ALA A 104 5.24 -13.50 -3.92
C ALA A 104 3.98 -13.78 -4.79
N PHE A 105 3.81 -13.05 -5.88
CA PHE A 105 2.77 -13.33 -6.87
C PHE A 105 3.20 -12.89 -8.28
N THR A 106 2.51 -13.39 -9.31
CA THR A 106 2.68 -12.92 -10.69
C THR A 106 1.40 -12.25 -11.17
N PHE A 107 1.52 -11.10 -11.82
CA PHE A 107 0.39 -10.39 -12.42
C PHE A 107 0.84 -9.61 -13.65
N GLY A 108 0.06 -9.65 -14.73
CA GLY A 108 0.37 -8.90 -15.96
C GLY A 108 1.74 -9.23 -16.57
N GLY A 109 2.23 -10.46 -16.41
CA GLY A 109 3.57 -10.87 -16.87
C GLY A 109 4.73 -10.42 -15.97
N ILE A 110 4.46 -9.72 -14.86
CA ILE A 110 5.46 -9.27 -13.89
C ILE A 110 5.45 -10.20 -12.67
N THR A 111 6.63 -10.65 -12.24
CA THR A 111 6.80 -11.41 -11.00
C THR A 111 7.16 -10.47 -9.86
N PHE A 112 6.25 -10.39 -8.88
CA PHE A 112 6.39 -9.61 -7.65
C PHE A 112 6.95 -10.51 -6.53
N PRO A 113 8.12 -10.18 -5.95
CA PRO A 113 8.77 -11.02 -4.95
C PRO A 113 8.07 -10.98 -3.58
N THR A 114 8.56 -11.78 -2.64
CA THR A 114 8.12 -11.76 -1.24
C THR A 114 8.45 -10.40 -0.58
N GLY A 115 7.55 -9.91 0.28
CA GLY A 115 7.66 -8.63 0.99
C GLY A 115 7.08 -7.45 0.22
N CYS A 116 6.22 -6.65 0.85
CA CYS A 116 5.59 -5.49 0.22
C CYS A 116 6.61 -4.44 -0.25
N ALA A 117 7.72 -4.25 0.48
CA ALA A 117 8.76 -3.30 0.06
C ALA A 117 9.37 -3.70 -1.29
N ALA A 118 9.74 -4.98 -1.43
CA ALA A 118 10.30 -5.50 -2.68
C ALA A 118 9.27 -5.45 -3.82
N LYS A 119 7.99 -5.67 -3.54
CA LYS A 119 6.91 -5.52 -4.54
C LYS A 119 6.74 -4.08 -5.01
N LEU A 120 6.82 -3.10 -4.11
CA LEU A 120 6.79 -1.69 -4.48
C LEU A 120 8.01 -1.33 -5.33
N ALA A 121 9.20 -1.82 -4.98
CA ALA A 121 10.39 -1.65 -5.80
C ALA A 121 10.22 -2.26 -7.21
N THR A 122 9.63 -3.46 -7.33
CA THR A 122 9.28 -4.07 -8.61
C THR A 122 8.28 -3.21 -9.38
N LEU A 123 7.22 -2.71 -8.73
CA LEU A 123 6.24 -1.82 -9.36
C LEU A 123 6.92 -0.57 -9.93
N ILE A 124 7.80 0.07 -9.16
CA ILE A 124 8.56 1.26 -9.56
C ILE A 124 9.45 0.95 -10.77
N ALA A 125 10.22 -0.15 -10.71
CA ALA A 125 11.13 -0.56 -11.79
C ALA A 125 10.39 -0.85 -13.10
N HIS A 126 9.17 -1.40 -13.04
CA HIS A 126 8.34 -1.68 -14.22
C HIS A 126 7.56 -0.46 -14.74
N ASN A 127 7.63 0.69 -14.06
CA ASN A 127 6.97 1.93 -14.47
C ASN A 127 8.00 3.08 -14.59
N PRO A 128 9.02 2.94 -15.46
CA PRO A 128 10.12 3.90 -15.55
C PRO A 128 9.70 5.29 -16.05
N ASN A 129 8.52 5.40 -16.66
CA ASN A 129 7.97 6.66 -17.15
C ASN A 129 7.32 7.50 -16.03
N VAL A 130 7.20 6.97 -14.81
CA VAL A 130 6.78 7.75 -13.63
C VAL A 130 8.00 8.48 -13.09
N GLY A 131 7.93 9.82 -13.07
CA GLY A 131 9.07 10.67 -12.70
C GLY A 131 9.47 10.55 -11.22
N PHE A 132 8.49 10.42 -10.32
CA PHE A 132 8.76 10.38 -8.88
C PHE A 132 7.71 9.59 -8.10
N TRP A 133 8.16 8.88 -7.07
CA TRP A 133 7.31 8.14 -6.14
C TRP A 133 7.47 8.69 -4.73
N ASP A 134 6.36 9.03 -4.10
CA ASP A 134 6.32 9.60 -2.74
C ASP A 134 5.52 8.65 -1.85
N ILE A 135 6.21 7.88 -1.02
CA ILE A 135 5.64 6.83 -0.19
C ILE A 135 5.61 7.31 1.26
N ARG A 136 4.43 7.33 1.86
CA ARG A 136 4.25 7.75 3.25
C ARG A 136 3.56 6.63 4.03
N TYR A 137 3.93 6.46 5.29
CA TYR A 137 3.32 5.45 6.16
C TYR A 137 2.99 6.00 7.54
N ASP A 138 1.86 5.61 8.14
CA ASP A 138 1.48 6.11 9.47
C ASP A 138 2.35 5.52 10.59
N THR A 139 2.56 4.20 10.56
CA THR A 139 3.28 3.46 11.61
C THR A 139 4.22 2.44 11.02
N ILE A 140 5.29 2.08 11.72
CA ILE A 140 6.15 0.97 11.29
C ILE A 140 5.38 -0.34 11.49
N TYR A 141 5.37 -1.21 10.49
CA TYR A 141 4.88 -2.56 10.63
C TYR A 141 5.85 -3.38 11.47
N TRP A 142 5.37 -3.85 12.62
CA TRP A 142 6.14 -4.64 13.57
C TRP A 142 5.55 -6.05 13.74
N GLY A 143 4.58 -6.45 12.91
CA GLY A 143 3.88 -7.73 12.99
C GLY A 143 2.40 -7.57 13.34
N ASN A 144 1.81 -8.60 13.94
CA ASN A 144 0.39 -8.59 14.31
C ASN A 144 0.19 -7.87 15.66
N PRO A 145 -0.55 -6.76 15.74
CA PRO A 145 -0.80 -6.11 17.04
C PRO A 145 -1.76 -6.91 17.94
N VAL A 146 -2.59 -7.81 17.38
CA VAL A 146 -3.54 -8.67 18.12
C VAL A 146 -2.84 -9.93 18.68
N HIS A 147 -1.76 -10.36 18.03
CA HIS A 147 -0.89 -11.42 18.53
C HIS A 147 0.50 -10.80 18.63
N GLN A 148 0.79 -10.18 19.79
CA GLN A 148 2.07 -9.51 20.07
C GLN A 148 3.18 -10.17 19.27
N PRO A 149 3.87 -9.45 18.37
CA PRO A 149 4.88 -10.05 17.54
C PRO A 149 5.84 -10.79 18.44
N ASN A 150 6.19 -12.00 18.01
CA ASN A 150 7.21 -12.77 18.70
C ASN A 150 8.42 -11.82 18.86
N PRO A 151 8.88 -11.55 20.10
CA PRO A 151 10.02 -10.66 20.33
C PRO A 151 11.30 -11.17 19.66
N GLU A 152 11.35 -12.44 19.26
CA GLU A 152 12.42 -13.05 18.46
C GLU A 152 12.18 -12.93 16.94
N SER A 153 11.09 -12.31 16.49
CA SER A 153 10.81 -12.17 15.06
C SER A 153 11.57 -10.99 14.45
N ASP A 154 12.31 -11.27 13.38
CA ASP A 154 13.00 -10.27 12.55
C ASP A 154 12.03 -9.42 11.70
N ILE A 155 10.73 -9.38 12.03
CA ILE A 155 9.72 -8.64 11.26
C ILE A 155 10.03 -7.14 11.29
N LEU A 156 10.37 -6.60 12.46
CA LEU A 156 10.72 -5.19 12.60
C LEU A 156 11.98 -4.85 11.80
N ALA A 157 13.02 -5.68 11.92
CA ALA A 157 14.27 -5.52 11.19
C ALA A 157 14.05 -5.63 9.67
N GLY A 158 13.24 -6.60 9.23
CA GLY A 158 12.89 -6.78 7.83
C GLY A 158 12.07 -5.62 7.27
N SER A 159 11.14 -5.06 8.04
CA SER A 159 10.41 -3.85 7.63
C SER A 159 11.32 -2.62 7.56
N ALA A 160 12.24 -2.43 8.50
CA ALA A 160 13.23 -1.36 8.44
C ALA A 160 14.15 -1.50 7.21
N SER A 161 14.70 -2.68 6.96
CA SER A 161 15.53 -2.95 5.78
C SER A 161 14.77 -2.76 4.46
N GLY A 162 13.47 -3.11 4.43
CA GLY A 162 12.60 -2.84 3.29
C GLY A 162 12.40 -1.34 3.03
N LEU A 163 12.23 -0.53 4.09
CA LEU A 163 12.16 0.93 3.99
C LEU A 163 13.46 1.52 3.46
N GLU A 164 14.61 1.08 3.99
CA GLU A 164 15.94 1.51 3.52
C GLU A 164 16.16 1.18 2.04
N SER A 165 15.78 -0.02 1.62
CA SER A 165 15.89 -0.45 0.22
C SER A 165 15.05 0.41 -0.72
N LEU A 166 13.84 0.81 -0.30
CA LEU A 166 13.01 1.76 -1.06
C LEU A 166 13.60 3.16 -1.06
N ALA A 167 14.13 3.63 0.08
CA ALA A 167 14.75 4.95 0.21
C ALA A 167 16.02 5.09 -0.64
N ALA A 168 16.70 3.98 -0.95
CA ALA A 168 17.88 3.96 -1.81
C ALA A 168 17.56 4.15 -3.31
N LEU A 169 16.30 4.05 -3.72
CA LEU A 169 15.89 4.27 -5.11
C LEU A 169 15.91 5.78 -5.43
N HIS A 170 16.61 6.15 -6.51
CA HIS A 170 16.89 7.55 -6.87
C HIS A 170 15.65 8.42 -7.11
N ASN A 171 14.51 7.84 -7.46
CA ASN A 171 13.25 8.52 -7.75
C ASN A 171 12.17 8.27 -6.70
N VAL A 172 12.56 7.88 -5.48
CA VAL A 172 11.66 7.56 -4.38
C VAL A 172 11.96 8.46 -3.18
N SER A 173 10.91 9.01 -2.58
CA SER A 173 10.92 9.45 -1.19
C SER A 173 10.11 8.47 -0.36
N ILE A 174 10.61 8.10 0.82
CA ILE A 174 9.86 7.33 1.78
C ILE A 174 10.06 7.88 3.19
N HIS A 175 8.96 8.17 3.87
CA HIS A 175 9.00 8.73 5.23
C HIS A 175 7.72 8.42 6.01
N GLN A 176 7.81 8.54 7.33
CA GLN A 176 6.63 8.44 8.17
C GLN A 176 5.74 9.68 7.98
N PHE A 177 4.43 9.46 7.92
CA PHE A 177 3.45 10.50 7.69
C PHE A 177 3.49 11.57 8.80
N ASN A 178 3.59 12.82 8.39
CA ASN A 178 3.47 14.00 9.23
C ASN A 178 2.16 14.75 8.90
N ALA A 179 1.52 15.36 9.89
CA ALA A 179 0.34 16.19 9.67
C ALA A 179 0.58 17.35 8.67
N LEU A 180 1.83 17.77 8.48
CA LEU A 180 2.22 18.78 7.50
C LEU A 180 2.16 18.28 6.04
N ASP A 181 2.10 16.96 5.83
CA ASP A 181 2.16 16.34 4.51
C ASP A 181 0.84 16.42 3.71
N VAL A 182 -0.23 16.88 4.37
CA VAL A 182 -1.58 17.07 3.81
C VAL A 182 -1.94 18.54 3.66
N VAL A 183 -1.02 19.46 3.99
CA VAL A 183 -1.22 20.90 3.82
C VAL A 183 -1.11 21.22 2.31
N PRO A 184 -2.11 21.90 1.71
CA PRO A 184 -2.16 22.22 0.28
C PRO A 184 -0.94 23.00 -0.25
#